data_AF-A0A182SCY7-F1
#
_entry.id   AF-A0A182SCY7-F1
#
_cell.length_a   1.000
_cell.length_b   1.000
_cell.length_c   1.000
_cell.angle_alpha   90.00
_cell.angle_beta   90.00
_cell.angle_gamma   90.00
#
_symmetry.space_group_name_H-M   'P 1'
#
loop_
_entity.id
_entity.type
_entity.pdbx_description
1 polymer ?
#
loop_
_entity_poly.entity_id
_entity_poly.type
_entity_poly.pdbx_seq_one_letter_code
_entity_poly.pdbx_strand_id
1 'polypeptide(L)'
;MTNLVRWSTVWLVLLVVVAIAAGPVPLQSPDNAHTLSETEVRQSLATIEQRYQQAKALQTLAAWEYGSNLTQINLVKKTKAAAEFAEVAKTIAEELRQLPTAQLTDDDLKRRIQKLSKLKYAVLPADQFKELLGAIANMESNYAKAKFCAFGDSAKCDLSLDPELTEIFANHRDAEELKYYWVQWYNATGAPVRESFQKYVELNRQAALRNSK
;
A
#
# COMPACT_ATOMS: atom_id res chain seq x y z
N MET A 1 -21.91 -96.35 18.46
CA MET A 1 -22.33 -94.98 18.76
C MET A 1 -21.08 -94.21 19.16
N THR A 2 -20.66 -93.31 18.29
CA THR A 2 -19.35 -92.67 18.25
C THR A 2 -19.34 -91.33 19.00
N ASN A 3 -18.20 -91.05 19.62
CA ASN A 3 -17.95 -89.93 20.53
C ASN A 3 -18.00 -88.56 19.83
N LEU A 4 -18.72 -87.60 20.44
CA LEU A 4 -18.69 -86.19 20.07
C LEU A 4 -17.70 -85.44 20.98
N VAL A 5 -16.63 -84.97 20.36
CA VAL A 5 -15.63 -84.06 20.92
C VAL A 5 -16.21 -82.65 21.00
N ARG A 6 -16.13 -81.98 22.17
CA ARG A 6 -16.53 -80.57 22.32
C ARG A 6 -15.29 -79.70 22.49
N TRP A 7 -14.83 -79.15 21.38
CA TRP A 7 -13.84 -78.08 21.29
C TRP A 7 -14.43 -76.78 21.84
N SER A 8 -14.04 -76.34 23.04
CA SER A 8 -14.41 -74.98 23.51
C SER A 8 -13.44 -74.31 24.49
N THR A 9 -12.26 -74.88 24.77
CA THR A 9 -11.40 -74.38 25.88
C THR A 9 -10.00 -73.90 25.47
N VAL A 10 -9.74 -73.63 24.18
CA VAL A 10 -8.38 -73.23 23.72
C VAL A 10 -8.29 -71.77 23.21
N TRP A 11 -9.40 -71.03 23.11
CA TRP A 11 -9.42 -69.66 22.55
C TRP A 11 -9.59 -68.54 23.58
N LEU A 12 -9.11 -68.70 24.82
CA LEU A 12 -9.20 -67.65 25.86
C LEU A 12 -7.87 -67.28 26.54
N VAL A 13 -6.73 -67.84 26.10
CA VAL A 13 -5.41 -67.54 26.70
C VAL A 13 -4.50 -66.69 25.78
N LEU A 14 -4.94 -66.37 24.55
CA LEU A 14 -4.11 -65.64 23.56
C LEU A 14 -4.49 -64.17 23.32
N LEU A 15 -5.34 -63.58 24.17
CA LEU A 15 -5.75 -62.17 24.05
C LEU A 15 -5.46 -61.29 25.29
N VAL A 16 -4.59 -61.74 26.20
CA VAL A 16 -4.22 -60.94 27.40
C VAL A 16 -2.72 -60.62 27.48
N VAL A 17 -1.88 -61.02 26.52
CA VAL A 17 -0.41 -60.82 26.59
C VAL A 17 0.13 -59.75 25.60
N VAL A 18 -0.71 -58.96 24.92
CA VAL A 18 -0.23 -57.89 24.02
C VAL A 18 -0.46 -56.47 24.58
N ALA A 19 -0.96 -56.31 25.81
CA ALA A 19 -1.33 -55.00 26.34
C ALA A 19 -0.37 -54.38 27.37
N ILE A 20 0.88 -54.85 27.49
CA ILE A 20 1.89 -54.20 28.36
C ILE A 20 3.28 -54.21 27.68
N ALA A 21 3.41 -53.43 26.61
CA ALA A 21 4.70 -52.94 26.13
C ALA A 21 4.54 -51.62 25.37
N ALA A 22 3.59 -50.77 25.78
CA ALA A 22 3.67 -49.35 25.46
C ALA A 22 4.50 -48.71 26.58
N GLY A 23 5.82 -48.67 26.39
CA GLY A 23 6.66 -47.72 27.15
C GLY A 23 6.10 -46.31 26.97
N PRO A 24 6.45 -45.34 27.84
CA PRO A 24 5.99 -43.98 27.68
C PRO A 24 6.31 -43.51 26.27
N VAL A 25 5.26 -43.32 25.45
CA VAL A 25 5.37 -42.59 24.21
C VAL A 25 5.91 -41.23 24.65
N PRO A 26 7.11 -40.80 24.22
CA PRO A 26 7.53 -39.44 24.49
C PRO A 26 6.41 -38.57 23.96
N LEU A 27 5.74 -37.85 24.86
CA LEU A 27 4.91 -36.72 24.48
C LEU A 27 5.86 -35.84 23.67
N GLN A 28 5.75 -35.91 22.34
CA GLN A 28 6.22 -34.84 21.50
C GLN A 28 5.41 -33.64 21.96
N SER A 29 6.04 -32.81 22.80
CA SER A 29 5.57 -31.46 23.04
C SER A 29 5.23 -30.86 21.67
N PRO A 30 4.10 -30.19 21.50
CA PRO A 30 3.78 -29.47 20.26
C PRO A 30 4.66 -28.22 20.09
N ASP A 31 5.93 -28.26 20.51
CA ASP A 31 6.91 -27.18 20.48
C ASP A 31 7.75 -27.18 19.20
N ASN A 32 7.35 -27.94 18.18
CA ASN A 32 7.90 -27.76 16.83
C ASN A 32 7.02 -26.82 16.00
N ALA A 33 6.69 -25.65 16.56
CA ALA A 33 6.50 -24.49 15.69
C ALA A 33 7.90 -24.14 15.17
N HIS A 34 8.24 -24.65 13.97
CA HIS A 34 9.48 -24.29 13.28
C HIS A 34 9.54 -22.77 13.18
N THR A 35 10.29 -22.16 14.09
CA THR A 35 10.46 -20.72 14.12
C THR A 35 11.56 -20.40 13.13
N LEU A 36 11.25 -19.59 12.13
CA LEU A 36 12.18 -19.22 11.07
C LEU A 36 13.47 -18.65 11.70
N SER A 37 14.61 -19.20 11.31
CA SER A 37 15.92 -18.64 11.65
C SER A 37 16.10 -17.26 11.02
N GLU A 38 16.98 -16.44 11.60
CA GLU A 38 17.23 -15.09 11.07
C GLU A 38 17.74 -15.11 9.61
N THR A 39 18.49 -16.14 9.23
CA THR A 39 18.93 -16.36 7.84
C THR A 39 17.74 -16.65 6.92
N GLU A 40 16.79 -17.48 7.35
CA GLU A 40 15.57 -17.75 6.58
C GLU A 40 14.70 -16.49 6.45
N VAL A 41 14.55 -15.72 7.53
CA VAL A 41 13.83 -14.44 7.50
C VAL A 41 14.48 -13.46 6.53
N ARG A 42 15.81 -13.38 6.50
CA ARG A 42 16.56 -12.53 5.55
C ARG A 42 16.30 -12.95 4.11
N GLN A 43 16.31 -14.25 3.85
CA GLN A 43 16.05 -14.79 2.51
C GLN A 43 14.61 -14.51 2.07
N SER A 44 13.62 -14.76 2.95
CA SER A 44 12.21 -14.43 2.68
C SER A 44 12.00 -12.95 2.44
N LEU A 45 12.63 -12.09 3.24
CA LEU A 45 12.53 -10.64 3.09
C LEU A 45 13.09 -10.17 1.75
N ALA A 46 14.21 -10.72 1.29
CA ALA A 46 14.79 -10.38 -0.02
C ALA A 46 13.82 -10.66 -1.18
N THR A 47 13.12 -11.79 -1.13
CA THR A 47 12.08 -12.13 -2.12
C THR A 47 10.88 -11.16 -2.04
N ILE A 48 10.44 -10.82 -0.83
CA ILE A 48 9.35 -9.85 -0.62
C ILE A 48 9.72 -8.47 -1.16
N GLU A 49 10.94 -8.01 -0.88
CA GLU A 49 11.45 -6.72 -1.33
C GLU A 49 11.54 -6.65 -2.85
N GLN A 50 12.02 -7.70 -3.51
CA GLN A 50 12.06 -7.76 -4.96
C GLN A 50 10.66 -7.60 -5.57
N ARG A 51 9.66 -8.31 -5.03
CA ARG A 51 8.26 -8.19 -5.49
C ARG A 51 7.70 -6.79 -5.24
N TYR A 52 7.96 -6.21 -4.07
CA TYR A 52 7.57 -4.84 -3.74
C TYR A 52 8.16 -3.84 -4.74
N GLN A 53 9.46 -3.93 -5.01
CA GLN A 53 10.18 -3.04 -5.91
C GLN A 53 9.65 -3.12 -7.35
N GLN A 54 9.39 -4.32 -7.86
CA GLN A 54 8.81 -4.51 -9.20
C GLN A 54 7.43 -3.85 -9.33
N ALA A 55 6.52 -4.12 -8.38
CA ALA A 55 5.19 -3.49 -8.39
C ALA A 55 5.28 -1.96 -8.22
N LYS A 56 6.21 -1.49 -7.37
CA LYS A 56 6.43 -0.06 -7.16
C LYS A 56 6.98 0.63 -8.40
N ALA A 57 7.86 -0.02 -9.15
CA ALA A 57 8.41 0.51 -10.39
C ALA A 57 7.30 0.75 -11.42
N LEU A 58 6.38 -0.21 -11.60
CA LEU A 58 5.23 -0.07 -12.49
C LEU A 58 4.34 1.12 -12.09
N GLN A 59 4.00 1.24 -10.80
CA GLN A 59 3.25 2.40 -10.30
C GLN A 59 3.98 3.72 -10.57
N THR A 60 5.29 3.75 -10.35
CA THR A 60 6.12 4.95 -10.51
C THR A 60 6.21 5.39 -11.96
N LEU A 61 6.39 4.43 -12.89
CA LEU A 61 6.39 4.69 -14.33
C LEU A 61 5.04 5.24 -14.80
N ALA A 62 3.92 4.64 -14.37
CA ALA A 62 2.60 5.14 -14.73
C ALA A 62 2.32 6.56 -14.16
N ALA A 63 2.82 6.85 -12.96
CA ALA A 63 2.75 8.19 -12.38
C ALA A 63 3.60 9.21 -13.18
N TRP A 64 4.79 8.81 -13.63
CA TRP A 64 5.65 9.61 -14.49
C TRP A 64 5.01 9.90 -15.85
N GLU A 65 4.41 8.90 -16.50
CA GLU A 65 3.68 9.06 -17.78
C GLU A 65 2.58 10.12 -17.67
N TYR A 66 1.84 10.14 -16.56
CA TYR A 66 0.82 11.16 -16.32
C TYR A 66 1.43 12.53 -16.01
N GLY A 67 2.41 12.60 -15.11
CA GLY A 67 3.04 13.87 -14.71
C GLY A 67 3.77 14.59 -15.86
N SER A 68 4.30 13.83 -16.82
CA SER A 68 4.94 14.37 -18.03
C SER A 68 3.95 14.60 -19.18
N ASN A 69 2.76 13.99 -19.14
CA ASN A 69 1.74 14.13 -20.17
C ASN A 69 0.32 13.94 -19.58
N LEU A 70 -0.31 15.07 -19.21
CA LEU A 70 -1.57 15.15 -18.47
C LEU A 70 -2.81 14.85 -19.34
N THR A 71 -2.93 13.61 -19.80
CA THR A 71 -4.09 13.10 -20.56
C THR A 71 -4.98 12.20 -19.72
N GLN A 72 -6.24 12.05 -20.15
CA GLN A 72 -7.19 11.14 -19.49
C GLN A 72 -6.71 9.67 -19.56
N ILE A 73 -6.10 9.27 -20.67
CA ILE A 73 -5.57 7.92 -20.86
C ILE A 73 -4.47 7.64 -19.83
N ASN A 74 -3.53 8.57 -19.66
CA ASN A 74 -2.45 8.42 -18.68
C ASN A 74 -2.96 8.49 -17.24
N LEU A 75 -4.01 9.26 -16.97
CA LEU A 75 -4.65 9.28 -15.66
C LEU A 75 -5.25 7.91 -15.30
N VAL A 76 -5.96 7.27 -16.24
CA VAL A 76 -6.51 5.91 -16.04
C VAL A 76 -5.39 4.90 -15.80
N LYS A 77 -4.28 4.98 -16.55
CA LYS A 77 -3.11 4.12 -16.30
C LYS A 77 -2.51 4.34 -14.91
N LYS A 78 -2.27 5.60 -14.51
CA LYS A 78 -1.72 5.98 -13.19
C LYS A 78 -2.59 5.42 -12.06
N THR A 79 -3.90 5.63 -12.14
CA THR A 79 -4.85 5.20 -11.10
C THR A 79 -4.96 3.68 -11.02
N LYS A 80 -5.00 2.98 -12.16
CA LYS A 80 -4.98 1.51 -12.22
C LYS A 80 -3.71 0.94 -11.58
N ALA A 81 -2.53 1.40 -12.00
CA ALA A 81 -1.26 0.92 -11.48
C ALA A 81 -1.10 1.22 -9.97
N ALA A 82 -1.67 2.33 -9.49
CA ALA A 82 -1.69 2.63 -8.06
C ALA A 82 -2.59 1.69 -7.26
N ALA A 83 -3.76 1.29 -7.80
CA ALA A 83 -4.63 0.31 -7.18
C ALA A 83 -3.99 -1.09 -7.16
N GLU A 84 -3.37 -1.52 -8.26
CA GLU A 84 -2.65 -2.80 -8.33
C GLU A 84 -1.49 -2.86 -7.32
N PHE A 85 -0.71 -1.78 -7.22
CA PHE A 85 0.35 -1.69 -6.21
C PHE A 85 -0.21 -1.72 -4.77
N ALA A 86 -1.37 -1.10 -4.51
CA ALA A 86 -1.99 -1.11 -3.19
C ALA A 86 -2.36 -2.53 -2.75
N GLU A 87 -2.86 -3.38 -3.65
CA GLU A 87 -3.16 -4.78 -3.36
C GLU A 87 -1.88 -5.58 -3.06
N VAL A 88 -0.83 -5.41 -3.88
CA VAL A 88 0.48 -6.05 -3.61
C VAL A 88 1.04 -5.62 -2.25
N ALA A 89 0.94 -4.33 -1.90
CA ALA A 89 1.41 -3.81 -0.62
C ALA A 89 0.63 -4.42 0.56
N LYS A 90 -0.69 -4.60 0.45
CA LYS A 90 -1.53 -5.25 1.47
C LYS A 90 -1.09 -6.69 1.71
N THR A 91 -0.94 -7.48 0.64
CA THR A 91 -0.47 -8.87 0.73
C THR A 91 0.92 -8.95 1.34
N ILE A 92 1.84 -8.08 0.94
CA ILE A 92 3.18 -8.00 1.54
C ILE A 92 3.11 -7.67 3.03
N ALA A 93 2.28 -6.71 3.44
CA ALA A 93 2.11 -6.39 4.86
C ALA A 93 1.47 -7.53 5.66
N GLU A 94 0.66 -8.39 5.05
CA GLU A 94 0.14 -9.61 5.67
C GLU A 94 1.23 -10.65 5.86
N GLU A 95 2.04 -10.91 4.83
CA GLU A 95 3.17 -11.85 4.91
C GLU A 95 4.21 -11.40 5.94
N LEU A 96 4.58 -10.12 5.94
CA LEU A 96 5.55 -9.56 6.88
C LEU A 96 5.07 -9.62 8.34
N ARG A 97 3.75 -9.59 8.58
CA ARG A 97 3.17 -9.77 9.93
C ARG A 97 3.34 -11.19 10.48
N GLN A 98 3.56 -12.18 9.62
CA GLN A 98 3.79 -13.57 10.04
C GLN A 98 5.25 -13.85 10.39
N LEU A 99 6.18 -12.95 10.07
CA LEU A 99 7.60 -13.13 10.38
C LEU A 99 7.86 -12.93 11.88
N PRO A 100 8.75 -13.73 12.52
CA PRO A 100 9.04 -13.69 13.95
C PRO A 100 9.90 -12.46 14.33
N THR A 101 9.42 -11.25 14.03
CA THR A 101 10.17 -9.98 14.12
C THR A 101 10.68 -9.68 15.53
N ALA A 102 9.93 -10.07 16.56
CA ALA A 102 10.30 -9.86 17.97
C ALA A 102 11.52 -10.69 18.40
N GLN A 103 11.80 -11.80 17.71
CA GLN A 103 12.88 -12.73 18.03
C GLN A 103 14.17 -12.42 17.27
N LEU A 104 14.10 -11.50 16.30
CA LEU A 104 15.26 -11.08 15.51
C LEU A 104 16.26 -10.34 16.39
N THR A 105 17.55 -10.49 16.10
CA THR A 105 18.61 -9.73 16.75
C THR A 105 19.08 -8.56 15.89
N ASP A 106 19.06 -8.72 14.56
CA ASP A 106 19.43 -7.68 13.60
C ASP A 106 18.40 -6.53 13.52
N ASP A 107 18.83 -5.34 13.94
CA ASP A 107 18.01 -4.13 13.92
C ASP A 107 17.74 -3.59 12.50
N ASP A 108 18.62 -3.85 11.53
CA ASP A 108 18.36 -3.52 10.12
C ASP A 108 17.20 -4.37 9.60
N LEU A 109 17.23 -5.67 9.90
CA LEU A 109 16.20 -6.61 9.48
C LEU A 109 14.82 -6.23 10.08
N LYS A 110 14.79 -5.92 11.38
CA LYS A 110 13.57 -5.40 12.05
C LYS A 110 13.06 -4.13 11.38
N ARG A 111 13.95 -3.17 11.12
CA ARG A 111 13.59 -1.89 10.52
C ARG A 111 13.03 -2.06 9.12
N ARG A 112 13.62 -2.91 8.28
CA ARG A 112 13.15 -3.18 6.92
C ARG A 112 11.76 -3.80 6.92
N ILE A 113 11.53 -4.83 7.73
CA ILE A 113 10.20 -5.43 7.94
C ILE A 113 9.20 -4.36 8.37
N GLN A 114 9.53 -3.57 9.40
CA GLN A 114 8.65 -2.51 9.91
C GLN A 114 8.30 -1.47 8.83
N LYS A 115 9.26 -1.07 7.98
CA LYS A 115 9.05 -0.05 6.95
C LYS A 115 8.20 -0.59 5.79
N LEU A 116 8.43 -1.82 5.36
CA LEU A 116 7.68 -2.44 4.26
C LEU A 116 6.23 -2.77 4.64
N SER A 117 5.97 -3.06 5.91
CA SER A 117 4.61 -3.30 6.41
C SER A 117 3.72 -2.04 6.45
N LYS A 118 4.27 -0.84 6.24
CA LYS A 118 3.49 0.41 6.28
C LYS A 118 2.76 0.65 4.96
N LEU A 119 1.43 0.54 5.01
CA LEU A 119 0.57 0.68 3.84
C LEU A 119 0.32 2.12 3.37
N LYS A 120 0.52 3.12 4.24
CA LYS A 120 0.19 4.52 3.92
C LYS A 120 -1.27 4.62 3.45
N TYR A 121 -1.54 5.23 2.29
CA TYR A 121 -2.89 5.33 1.72
C TYR A 121 -3.50 3.99 1.28
N ALA A 122 -2.69 2.97 1.01
CA ALA A 122 -3.20 1.64 0.62
C ALA A 122 -3.98 0.95 1.75
N VAL A 123 -3.93 1.47 2.98
CA VAL A 123 -4.77 0.98 4.09
C VAL A 123 -6.26 1.32 3.91
N LEU A 124 -6.58 2.27 3.03
CA LEU A 124 -7.96 2.66 2.77
C LEU A 124 -8.71 1.54 2.02
N PRO A 125 -10.03 1.40 2.27
CA PRO A 125 -10.95 0.68 1.38
C PRO A 125 -10.77 1.10 -0.09
N ALA A 126 -11.03 0.19 -1.03
CA ALA A 126 -10.72 0.42 -2.44
C ALA A 126 -11.48 1.60 -3.06
N ASP A 127 -12.74 1.80 -2.66
CA ASP A 127 -13.57 2.95 -3.02
C ASP A 127 -12.98 4.26 -2.51
N GLN A 128 -12.63 4.30 -1.22
CA GLN A 128 -12.02 5.46 -0.59
C GLN A 128 -10.62 5.77 -1.16
N PHE A 129 -9.83 4.75 -1.46
CA PHE A 129 -8.52 4.91 -2.10
C PHE A 129 -8.66 5.49 -3.50
N LYS A 130 -9.67 5.03 -4.28
CA LYS A 130 -9.98 5.60 -5.60
C LYS A 130 -10.43 7.06 -5.51
N GLU A 131 -11.27 7.41 -4.53
CA GLU A 131 -11.66 8.80 -4.27
C GLU A 131 -10.45 9.68 -3.94
N LEU A 132 -9.53 9.19 -3.10
CA LEU A 132 -8.30 9.90 -2.76
C LEU A 132 -7.45 10.18 -4.00
N LEU A 133 -7.24 9.16 -4.84
CA LEU A 133 -6.47 9.32 -6.09
C LEU A 133 -7.11 10.32 -7.04
N GLY A 134 -8.44 10.30 -7.16
CA GLY A 134 -9.19 11.27 -7.96
C GLY A 134 -9.05 12.69 -7.45
N ALA A 135 -9.19 12.90 -6.14
CA ALA A 135 -9.01 14.22 -5.51
C ALA A 135 -7.60 14.78 -5.76
N ILE A 136 -6.56 13.94 -5.59
CA ILE A 136 -5.16 14.33 -5.84
C ILE A 136 -4.96 14.70 -7.31
N ALA A 137 -5.42 13.85 -8.24
CA ALA A 137 -5.27 14.09 -9.68
C ALA A 137 -5.99 15.36 -10.16
N ASN A 138 -7.18 15.64 -9.60
CA ASN A 138 -7.90 16.88 -9.90
C ASN A 138 -7.13 18.11 -9.44
N MET A 139 -6.53 18.08 -8.23
CA MET A 139 -5.68 19.16 -7.74
C MET A 139 -4.43 19.35 -8.61
N GLU A 140 -3.71 18.27 -8.91
CA GLU A 140 -2.51 18.28 -9.78
C GLU A 140 -2.83 18.84 -11.16
N SER A 141 -3.89 18.33 -11.81
CA SER A 141 -4.27 18.75 -13.16
C SER A 141 -4.75 20.20 -13.21
N ASN A 142 -5.47 20.67 -12.18
CA ASN A 142 -5.93 22.04 -12.14
C ASN A 142 -4.75 23.01 -12.02
N TYR A 143 -3.84 22.74 -11.09
CA TYR A 143 -2.64 23.54 -10.89
C TYR A 143 -1.78 23.62 -12.16
N ALA A 144 -1.56 22.49 -12.82
CA ALA A 144 -0.69 22.41 -14.00
C ALA A 144 -1.29 23.00 -15.29
N LYS A 145 -2.62 23.07 -15.41
CA LYS A 145 -3.30 23.52 -16.64
C LYS A 145 -3.92 24.90 -16.55
N ALA A 146 -3.89 25.53 -15.38
CA ALA A 146 -4.51 26.83 -15.19
C ALA A 146 -3.92 27.88 -16.14
N LYS A 147 -4.82 28.69 -16.70
CA LYS A 147 -4.51 29.78 -17.63
C LYS A 147 -5.07 31.10 -17.12
N PHE A 148 -4.38 32.18 -17.42
CA PHE A 148 -4.67 33.52 -16.91
C PHE A 148 -4.72 34.53 -18.06
N CYS A 149 -5.64 35.48 -17.94
CA CYS A 149 -5.69 36.61 -18.85
C CYS A 149 -4.66 37.67 -18.46
N ALA A 150 -4.14 38.40 -19.44
CA ALA A 150 -3.16 39.45 -19.22
C ALA A 150 -3.82 40.69 -18.57
N PHE A 151 -3.07 41.35 -17.69
CA PHE A 151 -3.49 42.62 -17.11
C PHE A 151 -3.65 43.68 -18.20
N GLY A 152 -4.84 44.29 -18.28
CA GLY A 152 -5.15 45.30 -19.30
C GLY A 152 -5.53 44.76 -20.68
N ASP A 153 -5.48 43.44 -20.91
CA ASP A 153 -5.90 42.81 -22.16
C ASP A 153 -6.63 41.48 -21.91
N SER A 154 -7.96 41.53 -21.91
CA SER A 154 -8.80 40.35 -21.71
C SER A 154 -8.86 39.41 -22.91
N ALA A 155 -8.28 39.77 -24.07
CA ALA A 155 -8.22 38.88 -25.22
C ALA A 155 -7.03 37.91 -25.13
N LYS A 156 -5.98 38.26 -24.38
CA LYS A 156 -4.80 37.42 -24.18
C LYS A 156 -4.93 36.57 -22.91
N CYS A 157 -5.41 35.32 -23.06
CA CYS A 157 -5.68 34.39 -21.94
C CYS A 157 -4.89 33.08 -21.98
N ASP A 158 -3.65 33.15 -22.42
CA ASP A 158 -2.76 32.00 -22.62
C ASP A 158 -1.62 31.92 -21.59
N LEU A 159 -1.52 32.87 -20.65
CA LEU A 159 -0.49 32.90 -19.61
C LEU A 159 -0.65 31.72 -18.65
N SER A 160 0.46 31.13 -18.23
CA SER A 160 0.53 30.03 -17.26
C SER A 160 1.14 30.52 -15.95
N LEU A 161 1.12 29.67 -14.92
CA LEU A 161 1.89 29.96 -13.70
C LEU A 161 3.38 30.09 -14.01
N ASP A 162 3.92 29.04 -14.62
CA ASP A 162 5.32 28.92 -14.97
C ASP A 162 5.48 28.86 -16.50
N PRO A 163 6.33 29.71 -17.11
CA PRO A 163 7.14 30.74 -16.45
C PRO A 163 6.40 32.07 -16.19
N GLU A 164 5.29 32.36 -16.88
CA GLU A 164 4.81 33.75 -17.04
C GLU A 164 4.49 34.47 -15.72
N LEU A 165 3.55 33.97 -14.92
CA LEU A 165 3.18 34.63 -13.67
C LEU A 165 4.33 34.61 -12.66
N THR A 166 5.12 33.55 -12.62
CA THR A 166 6.32 33.45 -11.77
C THR A 166 7.33 34.55 -12.08
N GLU A 167 7.59 34.83 -13.36
CA GLU A 167 8.47 35.93 -13.78
C GLU A 167 7.88 37.31 -13.44
N ILE A 168 6.57 37.48 -13.62
CA ILE A 168 5.87 38.72 -13.25
C ILE A 168 6.00 38.98 -11.75
N PHE A 169 5.67 38.00 -10.90
CA PHE A 169 5.79 38.15 -9.44
C PHE A 169 7.24 38.39 -8.99
N ALA A 170 8.23 37.84 -9.69
CA ALA A 170 9.64 38.06 -9.37
C ALA A 170 10.10 39.49 -9.72
N ASN A 171 9.72 40.00 -10.89
CA ASN A 171 10.38 41.15 -11.50
C ASN A 171 9.54 42.43 -11.55
N HIS A 172 8.20 42.31 -11.64
CA HIS A 172 7.33 43.48 -11.79
C HIS A 172 7.06 44.15 -10.44
N ARG A 173 6.71 45.43 -10.47
CA ARG A 173 6.51 46.26 -9.26
C ARG A 173 5.24 47.12 -9.29
N ASP A 174 4.41 47.01 -10.32
CA ASP A 174 3.10 47.66 -10.34
C ASP A 174 2.15 46.92 -9.38
N ALA A 175 1.66 47.64 -8.38
CA ALA A 175 0.82 47.06 -7.33
C ALA A 175 -0.52 46.53 -7.86
N GLU A 176 -1.15 47.20 -8.82
CA GLU A 176 -2.45 46.78 -9.35
C GLU A 176 -2.28 45.59 -10.32
N GLU A 177 -1.19 45.55 -11.08
CA GLU A 177 -0.84 44.37 -11.90
C GLU A 177 -0.61 43.13 -11.02
N LEU A 178 0.23 43.24 -9.99
CA LEU A 178 0.54 42.11 -9.10
C LEU A 178 -0.71 41.63 -8.35
N LYS A 179 -1.54 42.55 -7.87
CA LYS A 179 -2.82 42.22 -7.23
C LYS A 179 -3.76 41.51 -8.20
N TYR A 180 -3.86 41.98 -9.45
CA TYR A 180 -4.68 41.33 -10.47
C TYR A 180 -4.26 39.87 -10.66
N TYR A 181 -2.98 39.61 -10.92
CA TYR A 181 -2.51 38.23 -11.13
C TYR A 181 -2.65 37.36 -9.89
N TRP A 182 -2.47 37.90 -8.68
CA TRP A 182 -2.68 37.15 -7.45
C TRP A 182 -4.12 36.68 -7.30
N VAL A 183 -5.09 37.55 -7.60
CA VAL A 183 -6.52 37.23 -7.55
C VAL A 183 -6.88 36.23 -8.66
N GLN A 184 -6.39 36.43 -9.89
CA GLN A 184 -6.63 35.49 -10.99
C GLN A 184 -6.06 34.10 -10.70
N TRP A 185 -4.84 34.05 -10.17
CA TRP A 185 -4.20 32.81 -9.70
C TRP A 185 -5.09 32.09 -8.70
N TYR A 186 -5.48 32.76 -7.60
CA TYR A 186 -6.32 32.16 -6.57
C TYR A 186 -7.66 31.66 -7.12
N ASN A 187 -8.31 32.44 -7.99
CA ASN A 187 -9.61 32.10 -8.56
C ASN A 187 -9.56 30.91 -9.52
N ALA A 188 -8.47 30.74 -10.28
CA ALA A 188 -8.34 29.60 -11.20
C ALA A 188 -7.77 28.36 -10.51
N THR A 189 -6.88 28.51 -9.51
CA THR A 189 -6.13 27.37 -8.97
C THR A 189 -6.53 26.96 -7.56
N GLY A 190 -6.97 27.91 -6.74
CA GLY A 190 -7.36 27.68 -5.35
C GLY A 190 -8.84 27.36 -5.20
N ALA A 191 -9.71 28.27 -5.67
CA ALA A 191 -11.16 28.13 -5.49
C ALA A 191 -11.74 26.82 -6.08
N PRO A 192 -11.38 26.41 -7.31
CA PRO A 192 -11.98 25.23 -7.95
C PRO A 192 -11.62 23.90 -7.30
N VAL A 193 -10.51 23.85 -6.55
CA VAL A 193 -10.02 22.60 -5.93
C VAL A 193 -10.40 22.45 -4.47
N ARG A 194 -11.19 23.36 -3.91
CA ARG A 194 -11.57 23.37 -2.48
C ARG A 194 -12.16 22.02 -2.03
N GLU A 195 -13.10 21.48 -2.80
CA GLU A 195 -13.74 20.19 -2.48
C GLU A 195 -12.76 19.02 -2.57
N SER A 196 -11.89 19.02 -3.58
CA SER A 196 -10.84 18.01 -3.74
C SER A 196 -9.86 18.05 -2.57
N PHE A 197 -9.48 19.24 -2.11
CA PHE A 197 -8.60 19.39 -0.94
C PHE A 197 -9.28 18.91 0.35
N GLN A 198 -10.56 19.24 0.56
CA GLN A 198 -11.33 18.74 1.71
C GLN A 198 -11.42 17.21 1.71
N LYS A 199 -11.72 16.61 0.55
CA LYS A 199 -11.76 15.16 0.38
C LYS A 199 -10.40 14.52 0.65
N TYR A 200 -9.32 15.12 0.14
CA TYR A 200 -7.96 14.69 0.41
C TYR A 200 -7.63 14.70 1.91
N VAL A 201 -7.92 15.80 2.63
CA VAL A 201 -7.66 15.92 4.06
C VAL A 201 -8.43 14.87 4.86
N GLU A 202 -9.71 14.67 4.56
CA GLU A 202 -10.55 13.68 5.22
C GLU A 202 -10.01 12.26 5.05
N LEU A 203 -9.71 11.86 3.81
CA LEU A 203 -9.20 10.52 3.51
C LEU A 203 -7.76 10.32 4.03
N ASN A 204 -6.93 11.35 4.01
CA ASN A 204 -5.60 11.33 4.60
C ASN A 204 -5.67 11.10 6.12
N ARG A 205 -6.62 11.75 6.80
CA ARG A 205 -6.89 11.51 8.24
C ARG A 205 -7.35 10.08 8.49
N GLN A 206 -8.29 9.57 7.70
CA GLN A 206 -8.77 8.19 7.84
C GLN A 206 -7.64 7.18 7.62
N ALA A 207 -6.78 7.40 6.62
CA ALA A 207 -5.61 6.57 6.39
C ALA A 207 -4.64 6.60 7.58
N ALA A 208 -4.37 7.78 8.15
CA ALA A 208 -3.51 7.91 9.31
C ALA A 208 -4.05 7.12 10.53
N LEU A 209 -5.35 7.26 10.83
CA LEU A 209 -6.02 6.55 11.93
C LEU A 209 -6.03 5.03 11.74
N ARG A 210 -6.08 4.55 10.49
CA ARG A 210 -6.02 3.11 10.18
C ARG A 210 -4.61 2.55 10.29
N ASN A 211 -3.57 3.34 10.02
CA ASN A 211 -2.16 2.93 10.18
C ASN A 211 -1.65 3.00 11.64
N SER A 212 -2.39 3.65 12.55
CA SER A 212 -2.01 3.78 13.97
C SER A 212 -2.60 2.69 14.88
N LYS A 213 -3.27 1.69 14.30
CA LYS A 213 -3.82 0.52 14.98
C LYS A 213 -2.95 -0.68 14.65
#